data_AF-A0A2J4YDW4-F1
#
_entry.id   AF-A0A2J4YDW4-F1
#
_cell.length_a   1.000
_cell.length_b   1.000
_cell.length_c   1.000
_cell.angle_alpha   90.00
_cell.angle_beta   90.00
_cell.angle_gamma   90.00
#
_symmetry.space_group_name_H-M   'P 1'
#
loop_
_entity.id
_entity.type
_entity.pdbx_description
1 polymer ?
#
loop_
_entity_poly.entity_id
_entity_poly.type
_entity_poly.pdbx_seq_one_letter_code
_entity_poly.pdbx_strand_id
1 'polypeptide(L)'
;PGRALWSVTMRLAAPGAAAAAALVFLGITNELTATLLLSPLGTRTLSTGFWALTSEIDYVAAAPYAMLMILLSLPLTGILYIQSKKIAGL
;
A
#
# COMPACT_ATOMS: atom_id res chain seq x y z
N PRO A 1 9.44 27.96 16.79
CA PRO A 1 8.51 26.80 16.91
C PRO A 1 8.61 25.80 15.74
N GLY A 2 8.42 26.24 14.48
CA GLY A 2 8.46 25.35 13.31
C GLY A 2 9.78 24.61 13.09
N ARG A 3 10.92 25.26 13.39
CA ARG A 3 12.25 24.65 13.29
C ARG A 3 12.43 23.47 14.26
N ALA A 4 11.93 23.60 15.48
CA ALA A 4 11.98 22.54 16.49
C ALA A 4 11.05 21.35 16.15
N LEU A 5 9.85 21.64 15.64
CA LEU A 5 8.94 20.62 15.12
C LEU A 5 9.59 19.79 14.01
N TRP A 6 10.27 20.45 13.06
CA TRP A 6 10.92 19.76 11.96
C TRP A 6 12.17 19.00 12.38
N SER A 7 13.03 19.59 13.21
CA SER A 7 14.33 18.99 13.56
C SER A 7 14.26 17.92 14.65
N VAL A 8 13.26 18.02 15.55
CA VAL A 8 13.11 17.12 16.69
C VAL A 8 11.92 16.19 16.46
N THR A 9 10.70 16.74 16.45
CA THR A 9 9.47 15.94 16.40
C THR A 9 9.37 15.10 15.15
N MET A 10 9.54 15.70 13.96
CA MET A 10 9.50 14.96 12.69
C MET A 10 10.62 13.91 12.59
N ARG A 11 11.82 14.20 13.07
CA ARG A 11 12.93 13.24 13.05
C ARG A 11 12.69 12.03 13.96
N LEU A 12 12.11 12.26 15.14
CA LEU A 12 11.73 11.20 16.08
C LEU A 12 10.52 10.40 15.58
N ALA A 13 9.54 11.06 14.95
CA ALA A 13 8.34 10.43 14.42
C ALA A 13 8.55 9.74 13.05
N ALA A 14 9.58 10.13 12.28
CA ALA A 14 9.86 9.64 10.94
C ALA A 14 9.81 8.11 10.77
N PRO A 15 10.44 7.27 11.62
CA PRO A 15 10.36 5.81 11.46
C PRO A 15 8.93 5.27 11.64
N GLY A 16 8.19 5.79 12.63
CA GLY A 16 6.79 5.41 12.85
C GLY A 16 5.88 5.89 11.72
N ALA A 17 6.08 7.11 11.23
CA ALA A 17 5.35 7.66 10.09
C ALA A 17 5.64 6.89 8.80
N ALA A 18 6.89 6.48 8.57
CA ALA A 18 7.27 5.66 7.43
C ALA A 18 6.61 4.27 7.49
N ALA A 19 6.55 3.65 8.67
CA ALA A 19 5.85 2.39 8.86
C ALA A 19 4.34 2.52 8.60
N ALA A 20 3.71 3.58 9.13
CA ALA A 20 2.30 3.87 8.87
C ALA A 20 2.02 4.12 7.37
N ALA A 21 2.87 4.91 6.70
CA ALA A 21 2.76 5.17 5.27
C ALA A 21 2.87 3.87 4.44
N ALA A 22 3.78 2.98 4.83
CA ALA A 22 3.93 1.67 4.17
C ALA A 22 2.68 0.80 4.34
N LEU A 23 2.13 0.72 5.56
CA LEU A 23 0.90 -0.04 5.82
C LEU A 23 -0.31 0.53 5.08
N VAL A 24 -0.45 1.85 5.05
CA VAL A 24 -1.53 2.54 4.33
C VAL A 24 -1.42 2.29 2.82
N PHE A 25 -0.23 2.38 2.24
CA PHE A 25 -0.04 2.09 0.82
C PHE A 25 -0.42 0.65 0.45
N LEU A 26 -0.01 -0.32 1.29
CA LEU A 26 -0.37 -1.73 1.10
C LEU A 26 -1.90 -1.92 1.11
N GLY A 27 -2.60 -1.23 2.03
CA GLY A 27 -4.06 -1.23 2.07
C GLY A 27 -4.70 -0.64 0.81
N ILE A 28 -4.28 0.57 0.42
CA ILE A 28 -4.90 1.29 -0.71
C ILE A 28 -4.67 0.58 -2.05
N THR A 29 -3.53 -0.10 -2.23
CA THR A 29 -3.20 -0.83 -3.47
C THR A 29 -4.29 -1.84 -3.87
N ASN A 30 -4.94 -2.45 -2.88
CA ASN A 30 -5.96 -3.48 -3.08
C ASN A 30 -7.38 -2.99 -2.76
N GLU A 31 -7.54 -1.71 -2.42
CA GLU A 31 -8.78 -1.19 -1.87
C GLU A 31 -9.86 -1.06 -2.94
N LEU A 32 -10.86 -1.93 -2.88
CA LEU A 32 -11.98 -1.98 -3.80
C LEU A 32 -13.18 -1.17 -3.29
N THR A 33 -13.52 -1.30 -2.01
CA THR A 33 -14.76 -0.76 -1.45
C THR A 33 -14.83 0.75 -1.58
N ALA A 34 -13.79 1.46 -1.12
CA ALA A 34 -13.74 2.92 -1.24
C ALA A 34 -13.74 3.36 -2.72
N THR A 35 -13.03 2.63 -3.58
CA THR A 35 -12.99 2.91 -5.03
C THR A 35 -14.39 2.82 -5.64
N LEU A 36 -15.14 1.75 -5.36
CA LEU A 36 -16.48 1.57 -5.91
C LEU A 36 -17.49 2.59 -5.39
N LEU A 37 -17.33 3.03 -4.13
CA LEU A 37 -18.25 4.00 -3.53
C LEU A 37 -17.99 5.45 -3.96
N LEU A 38 -16.74 5.80 -4.24
CA LEU A 38 -16.33 7.20 -4.40
C LEU A 38 -15.74 7.56 -5.77
N SER A 39 -15.31 6.57 -6.56
CA SER A 39 -14.70 6.88 -7.86
C SER A 39 -15.76 7.30 -8.89
N PRO A 40 -15.43 8.24 -9.80
CA PRO A 40 -16.28 8.54 -10.95
C PRO A 40 -16.56 7.29 -11.79
N LEU A 41 -17.75 7.23 -12.39
CA LEU A 41 -18.10 6.11 -13.28
C LEU A 41 -17.09 5.97 -14.42
N GLY A 42 -16.71 4.73 -14.73
CA GLY A 42 -15.70 4.42 -15.73
C GLY A 42 -14.25 4.49 -15.22
N THR A 43 -14.01 4.85 -13.96
CA THR A 43 -12.66 4.78 -13.36
C THR A 43 -12.18 3.33 -13.32
N ARG A 44 -11.02 3.08 -13.92
CA ARG A 44 -10.37 1.76 -13.95
C ARG A 44 -9.08 1.83 -13.15
N THR A 45 -9.05 1.10 -12.04
CA THR A 45 -7.87 0.92 -11.19
C THR A 45 -7.37 -0.52 -11.26
N LEU A 46 -6.14 -0.76 -10.77
CA LEU A 46 -5.60 -2.11 -10.63
C LEU A 46 -6.55 -3.02 -9.84
N SER A 47 -7.11 -2.51 -8.73
CA SER A 47 -8.07 -3.23 -7.88
C SER A 47 -9.33 -3.61 -8.66
N THR A 48 -9.96 -2.64 -9.34
CA THR A 48 -11.16 -2.94 -10.13
C THR A 48 -10.90 -3.95 -11.25
N GLY A 49 -9.75 -3.89 -11.92
CA GLY A 49 -9.41 -4.83 -13.00
C GLY A 49 -9.16 -6.26 -12.51
N PHE A 50 -8.38 -6.40 -11.44
CA PHE A 50 -8.13 -7.70 -10.81
C PHE A 50 -9.41 -8.35 -10.32
N TRP A 51 -10.23 -7.60 -9.56
CA TRP A 51 -11.45 -8.13 -8.97
C TRP A 51 -12.53 -8.42 -10.01
N ALA A 52 -12.68 -7.59 -11.05
CA ALA A 52 -13.64 -7.87 -12.12
C ALA A 52 -13.36 -9.20 -12.83
N LEU A 53 -12.11 -9.44 -13.23
CA LEU A 53 -11.72 -10.67 -13.93
C LEU A 53 -11.78 -11.90 -13.01
N THR A 54 -11.36 -11.75 -11.76
CA THR A 54 -11.43 -12.83 -10.76
C THR A 54 -12.88 -13.22 -10.44
N SER A 55 -13.80 -12.24 -10.36
CA SER A 55 -15.24 -12.50 -10.18
C SER A 55 -15.88 -13.24 -11.34
N GLU A 56 -15.33 -13.10 -12.55
CA GLU A 56 -15.74 -13.85 -13.75
C GLU A 56 -14.97 -15.17 -13.94
N ILE A 57 -14.14 -15.56 -12.97
CA ILE A 57 -13.32 -16.79 -12.99
C ILE A 57 -12.23 -16.76 -14.08
N ASP A 58 -11.95 -15.60 -14.69
CA ASP A 58 -10.85 -15.41 -15.64
C ASP A 58 -9.53 -15.08 -14.91
N TYR A 59 -8.97 -16.11 -14.26
CA TYR A 59 -7.71 -15.98 -13.53
C TYR A 59 -6.50 -15.69 -14.43
N VAL A 60 -6.55 -16.14 -15.69
CA VAL A 60 -5.46 -15.94 -16.65
C VAL A 60 -5.33 -14.47 -17.00
N ALA A 61 -6.46 -13.81 -17.29
CA ALA A 61 -6.47 -12.37 -17.53
C ALA A 61 -6.25 -11.54 -16.25
N ALA A 62 -6.63 -12.06 -15.07
CA ALA A 62 -6.42 -11.40 -13.78
C ALA A 62 -4.94 -11.39 -13.32
N ALA A 63 -4.15 -12.40 -13.73
CA ALA A 63 -2.76 -12.59 -13.33
C ALA A 63 -1.85 -11.34 -13.49
N PRO A 64 -1.85 -10.60 -14.61
CA PRO A 64 -1.01 -9.41 -14.75
C PRO A 64 -1.37 -8.31 -13.74
N TYR A 65 -2.65 -8.14 -13.39
CA TYR A 65 -3.05 -7.16 -12.37
C TYR A 65 -2.54 -7.56 -10.98
N ALA A 66 -2.65 -8.85 -10.63
CA ALA A 66 -2.11 -9.38 -9.37
C ALA A 66 -0.59 -9.23 -9.30
N MET A 67 0.12 -9.51 -10.39
CA MET A 67 1.58 -9.36 -10.46
C MET A 67 2.00 -7.91 -10.18
N LEU A 68 1.32 -6.92 -10.78
CA LEU A 68 1.61 -5.51 -10.53
C LEU A 68 1.31 -5.12 -9.07
N MET A 69 0.20 -5.58 -8.50
CA MET A 69 -0.12 -5.33 -7.09
C MET A 69 0.96 -5.89 -6.15
N ILE A 70 1.46 -7.10 -6.43
CA ILE A 70 2.55 -7.72 -5.67
C ILE A 70 3.83 -6.90 -5.81
N LEU A 71 4.22 -6.55 -7.04
CA LEU A 71 5.44 -5.77 -7.29
C LEU A 71 5.42 -4.41 -6.59
N LEU A 72 4.27 -3.73 -6.54
CA LEU A 72 4.09 -2.48 -5.81
C LEU A 72 4.16 -2.68 -4.29
N SER A 73 3.65 -3.81 -3.80
CA SER A 73 3.61 -4.13 -2.37
C SER A 73 4.95 -4.61 -1.81
N LEU A 74 5.73 -5.33 -2.62
CA LEU A 74 7.01 -5.94 -2.23
C LEU A 74 8.01 -4.97 -1.57
N PRO A 75 8.33 -3.79 -2.14
CA PRO A 75 9.34 -2.90 -1.55
C PRO A 75 8.92 -2.40 -0.17
N LEU A 76 7.64 -2.06 0.02
CA LEU A 76 7.15 -1.54 1.31
C LEU A 76 7.04 -2.63 2.37
N THR A 77 6.58 -3.82 2.00
CA THR A 77 6.63 -4.99 2.88
C THR A 77 8.06 -5.32 3.27
N GLY A 78 9.01 -5.24 2.34
CA GLY A 78 10.44 -5.43 2.61
C GLY A 78 10.98 -4.40 3.60
N ILE A 79 10.66 -3.12 3.42
CA ILE A 79 11.05 -2.05 4.36
C ILE A 79 10.45 -2.30 5.75
N LEU A 80 9.17 -2.64 5.84
CA LEU A 80 8.50 -2.96 7.10
C LEU A 80 9.12 -4.18 7.78
N TYR A 81 9.47 -5.21 7.01
CA TYR A 81 10.11 -6.41 7.51
C TYR A 81 11.51 -6.13 8.07
N ILE A 82 12.30 -5.31 7.40
CA ILE A 82 13.63 -4.92 7.90
C ILE A 82 13.47 -4.07 9.17
N GLN A 83 12.51 -3.14 9.21
CA GLN A 83 12.24 -2.34 10.40
C GLN A 83 11.75 -3.19 11.57
N SER A 84 10.88 -4.18 11.33
CA SER A 84 10.38 -5.06 12.38
C SER A 84 11.50 -5.90 13.00
N LYS A 85 12.43 -6.44 12.19
CA LYS A 85 13.62 -7.15 12.71
C LYS A 85 14.49 -6.23 13.57
N LYS A 86 14.72 -4.99 13.13
CA LYS A 86 15.49 -3.99 13.89
C LYS A 86 14.87 -3.66 15.26
N ILE A 87 13.54 -3.58 15.32
CA ILE A 87 12.80 -3.31 16.57
C ILE A 87 12.77 -4.55 17.48
N ALA A 88 12.71 -5.75 16.89
CA ALA A 88 12.72 -7.02 17.63
C ALA A 88 14.09 -7.40 18.24
N GLY A 89 15.14 -6.60 18.01
CA GLY A 89 16.46 -6.81 18.61
C GLY A 89 17.28 -7.96 18.00
N LEU A 90 16.95 -8.39 16.77
CA LEU A 90 17.68 -9.39 15.99
C LEU A 90 18.74 -8.75 15.08
#